data_AF-A0A1V6C0T2-F1
#
_entry.id   AF-A0A1V6C0T2-F1
#
_cell.length_a   1.000
_cell.length_b   1.000
_cell.length_c   1.000
_cell.angle_alpha   90.00
_cell.angle_beta   90.00
_cell.angle_gamma   90.00
#
_symmetry.space_group_name_H-M   'P 1'
#
loop_
_entity.id
_entity.type
_entity.pdbx_description
1 polymer ?
#
loop_
_entity_poly.entity_id
_entity_poly.type
_entity_poly.pdbx_seq_one_letter_code
_entity_poly.pdbx_strand_id
1 'polypeptide(L)'
;MKLDLSDTIKLVDSWTGDIKQLYTELEEAQQSFNAELVKLHQDSKSRLEKSAVFIKDKMDSLPGDFKNTIEKEKTAQEKLFKEKLEKIGSELAKLNKEAGEIEEKNVQKLVGLSKENPELNEQEEALKPKIEEAKKETLLLSRQLAKYDGISGWFAGPKVRMLEKEYKKSLDRLKQLTAEIENVRKEWKKDLTDNQLACNEITQRWMTIQKEVASLLMEKSEIQGNFDSLVLMAALGPAIESFSGKPGIPKELDDNFKVIAKNKEKADLLVEGLKKMSSILGSLNGISEGLSNIRNTFKGLLDEQNMHQALKKLEIAIPDDTIKFHSAWKDVALKVKDEKKLCENPKDLAESVDGIIKNNLTESGIKGMFEDVAGSIKEATASWKG
;
A
#
# COMPACT_ATOMS: atom_id res chain seq x y z
N MET A 1 -18.81 -14.07 27.85
CA MET A 1 -19.44 -15.30 27.25
C MET A 1 -18.43 -16.43 27.13
N LYS A 2 -18.77 -17.71 27.35
CA LYS A 2 -17.86 -18.86 27.10
C LYS A 2 -18.27 -19.62 25.85
N LEU A 3 -17.32 -19.93 24.97
CA LEU A 3 -17.53 -20.64 23.71
C LEU A 3 -16.47 -21.72 23.52
N ASP A 4 -16.81 -22.78 22.79
CA ASP A 4 -15.77 -23.69 22.30
C ASP A 4 -14.95 -23.03 21.17
N LEU A 5 -13.84 -23.67 20.76
CA LEU A 5 -12.97 -23.13 19.71
C LEU A 5 -13.68 -22.95 18.36
N SER A 6 -14.61 -23.84 18.00
CA SER A 6 -15.32 -23.74 16.71
C SER A 6 -16.26 -22.53 16.70
N ASP A 7 -17.02 -22.35 17.77
CA ASP A 7 -17.94 -21.22 17.91
C ASP A 7 -17.19 -19.91 18.14
N THR A 8 -16.02 -19.94 18.78
CA THR A 8 -15.12 -18.77 18.88
C THR A 8 -14.61 -18.34 17.49
N ILE A 9 -14.20 -19.29 16.64
CA ILE A 9 -13.80 -18.99 15.25
C ILE A 9 -14.96 -18.36 14.48
N LYS A 10 -16.18 -18.90 14.60
CA LYS A 10 -17.37 -18.32 13.95
C LYS A 10 -17.67 -16.90 14.43
N LEU A 11 -17.48 -16.62 15.72
CA LEU A 11 -17.67 -15.29 16.28
C LEU A 11 -16.67 -14.29 15.69
N VAL A 12 -15.39 -14.66 15.62
CA VAL A 12 -14.34 -13.84 14.98
C VAL A 12 -14.62 -13.63 13.50
N ASP A 13 -15.11 -14.67 12.80
CA ASP A 13 -15.54 -14.57 11.40
C ASP A 13 -16.72 -13.59 11.24
N SER A 14 -17.68 -13.59 12.16
CA SER A 14 -18.77 -12.62 12.17
C SER A 14 -18.26 -11.19 12.35
N TRP A 15 -17.38 -10.94 13.34
CA TRP A 15 -16.81 -9.61 13.55
C TRP A 15 -16.00 -9.12 12.34
N THR A 16 -15.26 -10.02 11.69
CA THR A 16 -14.52 -9.73 10.47
C THR A 16 -15.48 -9.37 9.33
N GLY A 17 -16.61 -10.08 9.21
CA GLY A 17 -17.67 -9.76 8.26
C GLY A 17 -18.28 -8.37 8.50
N ASP A 18 -18.55 -8.02 9.75
CA ASP A 18 -19.13 -6.72 10.12
C ASP A 18 -18.17 -5.56 9.86
N ILE A 19 -16.89 -5.73 10.17
CA ILE A 19 -15.83 -4.76 9.83
C ILE A 19 -15.73 -4.60 8.33
N LYS A 20 -15.75 -5.70 7.56
CA LYS A 20 -15.68 -5.65 6.11
C LYS A 20 -16.88 -4.92 5.50
N GLN A 21 -18.08 -5.14 6.04
CA GLN A 21 -19.27 -4.42 5.61
C GLN A 21 -19.11 -2.92 5.86
N LEU A 22 -18.76 -2.51 7.09
CA LEU A 22 -18.53 -1.09 7.39
C LEU A 22 -17.44 -0.48 6.49
N TYR A 23 -16.36 -1.22 6.26
CA TYR A 23 -15.27 -0.80 5.39
C TYR A 23 -15.76 -0.52 3.96
N THR A 24 -16.55 -1.43 3.38
CA THR A 24 -17.15 -1.23 2.04
C THR A 24 -18.05 0.01 1.99
N GLU A 25 -18.95 0.16 2.96
CA GLU A 25 -19.88 1.31 2.99
C GLU A 25 -19.13 2.65 3.14
N LEU A 26 -18.02 2.67 3.89
CA LEU A 26 -17.13 3.84 4.01
C LEU A 26 -16.35 4.11 2.72
N GLU A 27 -15.90 3.09 2.00
CA GLU A 27 -15.25 3.26 0.70
C GLU A 27 -16.21 3.82 -0.35
N GLU A 28 -17.45 3.33 -0.39
CA GLU A 28 -18.49 3.84 -1.29
C GLU A 28 -18.81 5.31 -0.97
N ALA A 29 -19.02 5.65 0.32
CA ALA A 29 -19.19 7.03 0.76
C ALA A 29 -17.98 7.93 0.39
N GLN A 30 -16.75 7.41 0.50
CA GLN A 30 -15.54 8.11 0.08
C GLN A 30 -15.53 8.40 -1.43
N GLN A 31 -15.95 7.44 -2.26
CA GLN A 31 -16.08 7.64 -3.71
C GLN A 31 -17.13 8.69 -4.04
N SER A 32 -18.29 8.64 -3.38
CA SER A 32 -19.37 9.63 -3.53
C SER A 32 -18.92 11.04 -3.11
N PHE A 33 -18.18 11.18 -2.00
CA PHE A 33 -17.63 12.46 -1.56
C PHE A 33 -16.63 13.03 -2.58
N ASN A 34 -15.75 12.19 -3.12
CA ASN A 34 -14.80 12.61 -4.15
C ASN A 34 -15.51 13.06 -5.43
N ALA A 35 -16.54 12.33 -5.87
CA ALA A 35 -17.33 12.69 -7.04
C ALA A 35 -18.08 14.02 -6.84
N GLU A 36 -18.63 14.26 -5.65
CA GLU A 36 -19.28 15.52 -5.31
C GLU A 36 -18.29 16.69 -5.24
N LEU A 37 -17.09 16.49 -4.67
CA LEU A 37 -16.02 17.50 -4.68
C LEU A 37 -15.64 17.92 -6.10
N VAL A 38 -15.51 16.97 -7.03
CA VAL A 38 -15.22 17.26 -8.44
C VAL A 38 -16.32 18.13 -9.05
N LYS A 39 -17.60 17.83 -8.78
CA LYS A 39 -18.73 18.64 -9.27
C LYS A 39 -18.72 20.05 -8.70
N LEU A 40 -18.50 20.20 -7.38
CA LEU A 40 -18.45 21.50 -6.73
C LEU A 40 -17.28 22.34 -7.25
N HIS A 41 -16.11 21.74 -7.45
CA HIS A 41 -14.96 22.43 -8.05
C HIS A 41 -15.23 22.85 -9.49
N GLN A 42 -15.86 22.00 -10.29
CA GLN A 42 -16.19 22.32 -11.69
C GLN A 42 -17.22 23.45 -11.79
N ASP A 43 -18.28 23.43 -10.97
CA ASP A 43 -19.28 24.50 -10.93
C ASP A 43 -18.65 25.82 -10.45
N SER A 44 -17.85 25.78 -9.38
CA SER A 44 -17.11 26.96 -8.90
C SER A 44 -16.13 27.50 -9.93
N LYS A 45 -15.38 26.64 -10.63
CA LYS A 45 -14.47 27.05 -11.71
C LYS A 45 -15.23 27.75 -12.85
N SER A 46 -16.32 27.14 -13.33
CA SER A 46 -17.14 27.74 -14.40
C SER A 46 -17.70 29.11 -14.01
N ARG A 47 -18.09 29.29 -12.74
CA ARG A 47 -18.56 30.58 -12.22
C ARG A 47 -17.44 31.60 -12.08
N LEU A 48 -16.26 31.18 -11.61
CA LEU A 48 -15.08 32.03 -11.56
C LEU A 48 -14.69 32.51 -12.95
N GLU A 49 -14.71 31.64 -13.96
CA GLU A 49 -14.45 31.99 -15.36
C GLU A 49 -15.45 33.04 -15.87
N LYS A 50 -16.76 32.84 -15.63
CA LYS A 50 -17.80 33.82 -15.99
C LYS A 50 -17.60 35.16 -15.29
N SER A 51 -17.30 35.14 -13.98
CA SER A 51 -17.03 36.35 -13.21
C SER A 51 -15.76 37.06 -13.69
N ALA A 52 -14.71 36.33 -14.06
CA ALA A 52 -13.48 36.88 -14.62
C ALA A 52 -13.72 37.57 -15.97
N VAL A 53 -14.52 36.96 -16.86
CA VAL A 53 -14.93 37.59 -18.13
C VAL A 53 -15.72 38.87 -17.88
N PHE A 54 -16.74 38.82 -17.00
CA PHE A 54 -17.53 40.00 -16.66
C PHE A 54 -16.66 41.14 -16.11
N ILE A 55 -15.75 40.83 -15.19
CA ILE A 55 -14.87 41.82 -14.58
C ILE A 55 -13.93 42.42 -15.61
N LYS A 56 -13.37 41.61 -16.52
CA LYS A 56 -12.53 42.10 -17.62
C LYS A 56 -13.28 43.09 -18.51
N ASP A 57 -14.53 42.81 -18.82
CA ASP A 57 -15.34 43.64 -19.74
C ASP A 57 -15.90 44.90 -19.08
N LYS A 58 -16.12 44.88 -17.75
CA LYS A 58 -16.84 45.93 -17.02
C LYS A 58 -16.07 46.53 -15.86
N MET A 59 -14.75 46.33 -15.80
CA MET A 59 -13.89 46.78 -14.70
C MET A 59 -14.14 48.26 -14.33
N ASP A 60 -14.29 49.13 -15.33
CA ASP A 60 -14.49 50.58 -15.11
C ASP A 60 -15.80 50.94 -14.40
N SER A 61 -16.83 50.09 -14.52
CA SER A 61 -18.14 50.31 -13.90
C SER A 61 -18.27 49.76 -12.47
N LEU A 62 -17.26 49.05 -11.98
CA LEU A 62 -17.29 48.42 -10.66
C LEU A 62 -16.99 49.40 -9.52
N PRO A 63 -17.40 49.12 -8.27
CA PRO A 63 -17.05 49.95 -7.11
C PRO A 63 -15.53 50.07 -6.91
N GLY A 64 -15.03 51.26 -6.55
CA GLY A 64 -13.60 51.52 -6.40
C GLY A 64 -12.89 50.58 -5.43
N ASP A 65 -13.49 50.33 -4.27
CA ASP A 65 -12.93 49.41 -3.26
C ASP A 65 -12.82 47.97 -3.76
N PHE A 66 -13.78 47.54 -4.59
CA PHE A 66 -13.77 46.22 -5.22
C PHE A 66 -12.62 46.10 -6.23
N LYS A 67 -12.45 47.11 -7.09
CA LYS A 67 -11.34 47.17 -8.06
C LYS A 67 -9.99 47.13 -7.36
N ASN A 68 -9.80 48.00 -6.36
CA ASN A 68 -8.55 48.10 -5.61
C ASN A 68 -8.18 46.77 -4.94
N THR A 69 -9.18 46.03 -4.43
CA THR A 69 -8.98 44.70 -3.84
C THR A 69 -8.48 43.71 -4.90
N ILE A 70 -9.13 43.66 -6.06
CA ILE A 70 -8.74 42.76 -7.16
C ILE A 70 -7.35 43.12 -7.69
N GLU A 71 -7.05 44.39 -7.93
CA GLU A 71 -5.75 44.81 -8.49
C GLU A 71 -4.58 44.51 -7.55
N LYS A 72 -4.77 44.78 -6.25
CA LYS A 72 -3.80 44.45 -5.22
C LYS A 72 -3.55 42.95 -5.17
N GLU A 73 -4.62 42.16 -5.16
CA GLU A 73 -4.52 40.70 -5.10
C GLU A 73 -3.94 40.12 -6.39
N LYS A 74 -4.31 40.65 -7.56
CA LYS A 74 -3.76 40.25 -8.86
C LYS A 74 -2.24 40.34 -8.85
N THR A 75 -1.68 41.45 -8.36
CA THR A 75 -0.22 41.64 -8.25
C THR A 75 0.42 40.57 -7.37
N ALA A 76 -0.21 40.22 -6.25
CA ALA A 76 0.27 39.16 -5.37
C ALA A 76 0.20 37.77 -6.04
N GLN A 77 -0.91 37.46 -6.71
CA GLN A 77 -1.11 36.20 -7.41
C GLN A 77 -0.16 36.05 -8.61
N GLU A 78 0.11 37.10 -9.38
CA GLU A 78 1.11 37.07 -10.46
C GLU A 78 2.47 36.64 -9.95
N LYS A 79 2.89 37.13 -8.78
CA LYS A 79 4.14 36.73 -8.14
C LYS A 79 4.11 35.24 -7.76
N LEU A 80 3.04 34.78 -7.13
CA LEU A 80 2.89 33.37 -6.74
C LEU A 80 2.90 32.41 -7.94
N PHE A 81 2.21 32.75 -9.03
CA PHE A 81 2.21 31.93 -10.24
C PHE A 81 3.59 31.91 -10.92
N LYS A 82 4.34 33.03 -10.91
CA LYS A 82 5.72 33.06 -11.40
C LYS A 82 6.66 32.20 -10.56
N GLU A 83 6.60 32.33 -9.23
CA GLU A 83 7.35 31.48 -8.30
C GLU A 83 7.00 29.99 -8.48
N LYS A 84 5.72 29.69 -8.73
CA LYS A 84 5.27 28.33 -9.03
C LYS A 84 5.87 27.80 -10.34
N LEU A 85 5.91 28.60 -11.40
CA LEU A 85 6.54 28.22 -12.67
C LEU A 85 8.06 27.99 -12.51
N GLU A 86 8.74 28.82 -11.72
CA GLU A 86 10.16 28.63 -11.39
C GLU A 86 10.38 27.33 -10.64
N LYS A 87 9.55 27.03 -9.62
CA LYS A 87 9.61 25.79 -8.86
C LYS A 87 9.39 24.57 -9.76
N ILE A 88 8.36 24.60 -10.62
CA ILE A 88 8.12 23.54 -11.62
C ILE A 88 9.34 23.37 -12.53
N GLY A 89 9.95 24.47 -12.99
CA GLY A 89 11.17 24.43 -13.79
C GLY A 89 12.35 23.75 -13.07
N SER A 90 12.55 24.06 -11.79
CA SER A 90 13.60 23.45 -10.98
C SER A 90 13.38 21.96 -10.74
N GLU A 91 12.15 21.53 -10.48
CA GLU A 91 11.84 20.11 -10.26
C GLU A 91 11.97 19.31 -11.56
N LEU A 92 11.54 19.87 -12.70
CA LEU A 92 11.76 19.25 -14.02
C LEU A 92 13.25 19.05 -14.31
N ALA A 93 14.10 20.05 -14.00
CA ALA A 93 15.54 19.92 -14.20
C ALA A 93 16.14 18.81 -13.32
N LYS A 94 15.70 18.71 -12.07
CA LYS A 94 16.12 17.65 -11.14
C LYS A 94 15.66 16.26 -11.60
N LEU A 95 14.40 16.11 -12.00
CA LEU A 95 13.86 14.84 -12.49
C LEU A 95 14.53 14.39 -13.79
N ASN A 96 14.82 15.31 -14.71
CA ASN A 96 15.55 14.99 -15.94
C ASN A 96 16.98 14.52 -15.64
N LYS A 97 17.65 15.15 -14.66
CA LYS A 97 18.96 14.69 -14.20
C LYS A 97 18.88 13.28 -13.61
N GLU A 98 17.90 13.03 -12.74
CA GLU A 98 17.69 11.70 -12.14
C GLU A 98 17.37 10.64 -13.20
N ALA A 99 16.55 10.98 -14.21
CA ALA A 99 16.24 10.08 -15.33
C ALA A 99 17.52 9.68 -16.08
N GLY A 100 18.42 10.63 -16.35
CA GLY A 100 19.72 10.35 -16.98
C GLY A 100 20.59 9.42 -16.13
N GLU A 101 20.66 9.67 -14.81
CA GLU A 101 21.41 8.81 -13.88
C GLU A 101 20.84 7.37 -13.81
N ILE A 102 19.52 7.21 -13.90
CA ILE A 102 18.86 5.90 -13.92
C ILE A 102 19.12 5.17 -15.24
N GLU A 103 19.10 5.87 -16.37
CA GLU A 103 19.42 5.30 -17.67
C GLU A 103 20.88 4.81 -17.71
N GLU A 104 21.82 5.61 -17.20
CA GLU A 104 23.22 5.21 -17.06
C GLU A 104 23.39 3.97 -16.17
N LYS A 105 22.72 3.93 -15.01
CA LYS A 105 22.72 2.75 -14.12
C LYS A 105 22.17 1.51 -14.81
N ASN A 106 21.09 1.65 -15.58
CA ASN A 106 20.48 0.54 -16.30
C ASN A 106 21.44 -0.01 -17.37
N VAL A 107 22.09 0.88 -18.14
CA VAL A 107 23.11 0.49 -19.13
C VAL A 107 24.27 -0.24 -18.47
N GLN A 108 24.81 0.28 -17.36
CA GLN A 108 25.89 -0.38 -16.63
C GLN A 108 25.50 -1.78 -16.14
N LYS A 109 24.27 -1.93 -15.62
CA LYS A 109 23.75 -3.22 -15.13
C LYS A 109 23.60 -4.24 -16.26
N LEU A 110 23.06 -3.82 -17.41
CA LEU A 110 22.94 -4.68 -18.60
C LEU A 110 24.31 -5.12 -19.15
N VAL A 111 25.30 -4.22 -19.13
CA VAL A 111 26.68 -4.56 -19.52
C VAL A 111 27.30 -5.57 -18.55
N GLY A 112 27.11 -5.43 -17.23
CA GLY A 112 27.59 -6.41 -16.24
C GLY A 112 27.01 -7.80 -16.48
N LEU A 113 25.67 -7.88 -16.63
CA LEU A 113 24.96 -9.12 -16.95
C LEU A 113 25.45 -9.81 -18.22
N SER A 114 25.80 -9.04 -19.24
CA SER A 114 26.32 -9.60 -20.50
C SER A 114 27.69 -10.28 -20.33
N LYS A 115 28.43 -9.96 -19.27
CA LYS A 115 29.76 -10.52 -18.96
C LYS A 115 29.71 -11.72 -18.01
N GLU A 116 28.86 -11.67 -16.98
CA GLU A 116 28.75 -12.73 -15.96
C GLU A 116 28.04 -13.99 -16.48
N ASN A 117 27.06 -13.84 -17.38
CA ASN A 117 26.31 -14.95 -17.94
C ASN A 117 27.18 -15.98 -18.70
N PRO A 118 28.13 -15.57 -19.57
CA PRO A 118 29.07 -16.49 -20.20
C PRO A 118 29.98 -17.26 -19.22
N GLU A 119 30.48 -16.61 -18.16
CA GLU A 119 31.45 -17.21 -17.24
C GLU A 119 30.84 -18.34 -16.40
N LEU A 120 29.66 -18.12 -15.82
CA LEU A 120 28.95 -19.16 -15.07
C LEU A 120 28.54 -20.34 -15.96
N ASN A 121 28.17 -20.06 -17.21
CA ASN A 121 27.86 -21.09 -18.20
C ASN A 121 29.09 -21.93 -18.57
N GLU A 122 30.25 -21.30 -18.79
CA GLU A 122 31.50 -22.02 -19.03
C GLU A 122 31.91 -22.89 -17.84
N GLN A 123 31.73 -22.41 -16.60
CA GLN A 123 32.00 -23.18 -15.39
C GLN A 123 31.08 -24.41 -15.27
N GLU A 124 29.77 -24.25 -15.52
CA GLU A 124 28.84 -25.38 -15.51
C GLU A 124 29.20 -26.42 -16.58
N GLU A 125 29.48 -25.99 -17.81
CA GLU A 125 29.88 -26.87 -18.91
C GLU A 125 31.21 -27.60 -18.63
N ALA A 126 32.14 -26.97 -17.92
CA ALA A 126 33.40 -27.61 -17.50
C ALA A 126 33.22 -28.66 -16.38
N LEU A 127 32.19 -28.54 -15.55
CA LEU A 127 31.90 -29.47 -14.44
C LEU A 127 31.11 -30.71 -14.88
N LYS A 128 30.17 -30.55 -15.81
CA LYS A 128 29.35 -31.65 -16.37
C LYS A 128 30.14 -32.90 -16.78
N PRO A 129 31.19 -32.82 -17.61
CA PRO A 129 31.95 -34.01 -18.02
C PRO A 129 32.70 -34.65 -16.84
N LYS A 130 33.23 -33.85 -15.90
CA LYS A 130 33.94 -34.34 -14.71
C LYS A 130 33.03 -35.12 -13.77
N ILE A 131 31.78 -34.67 -13.62
CA ILE A 131 30.76 -35.36 -12.82
C ILE A 131 30.42 -36.71 -13.46
N GLU A 132 30.19 -36.75 -14.78
CA GLU A 132 29.87 -37.99 -15.49
C GLU A 132 31.03 -38.99 -15.44
N GLU A 133 32.27 -38.52 -15.50
CA GLU A 133 33.45 -39.37 -15.31
C GLU A 133 33.52 -39.95 -13.89
N ALA A 134 33.40 -39.12 -12.85
CA ALA A 134 33.43 -39.56 -11.45
C ALA A 134 32.27 -40.51 -11.10
N LYS A 135 31.09 -40.30 -11.70
CA LYS A 135 29.91 -41.16 -11.56
C LYS A 135 30.15 -42.53 -12.19
N LYS A 136 30.74 -42.59 -13.39
CA LYS A 136 31.14 -43.85 -14.05
C LYS A 136 32.17 -44.61 -13.22
N GLU A 137 33.19 -43.90 -12.72
CA GLU A 137 34.25 -44.47 -11.88
C GLU A 137 33.67 -45.05 -10.57
N THR A 138 32.86 -44.27 -9.85
CA THR A 138 32.19 -44.71 -8.61
C THR A 138 31.29 -45.94 -8.85
N LEU A 139 30.53 -45.95 -9.96
CA LEU A 139 29.66 -47.08 -10.32
C LEU A 139 30.48 -48.34 -10.64
N LEU A 140 31.58 -48.21 -11.38
CA LEU A 140 32.47 -49.34 -11.68
C LEU A 140 33.09 -49.92 -10.40
N LEU A 141 33.59 -49.06 -9.51
CA LEU A 141 34.16 -49.47 -8.22
C LEU A 141 33.11 -50.14 -7.32
N SER A 142 31.87 -49.62 -7.29
CA SER A 142 30.77 -50.26 -6.54
C SER A 142 30.42 -51.65 -7.06
N ARG A 143 30.40 -51.83 -8.40
CA ARG A 143 30.17 -53.14 -9.03
C ARG A 143 31.31 -54.12 -8.76
N GLN A 144 32.55 -53.63 -8.69
CA GLN A 144 33.70 -54.45 -8.33
C GLN A 144 33.63 -54.89 -6.87
N LEU A 145 33.24 -54.00 -5.96
CA LEU A 145 33.04 -54.31 -4.54
C LEU A 145 31.87 -55.28 -4.31
N ALA A 146 30.77 -55.15 -5.06
CA ALA A 146 29.61 -56.05 -4.97
C ALA A 146 29.94 -57.53 -5.28
N LYS A 147 31.02 -57.80 -6.02
CA LYS A 147 31.51 -59.18 -6.26
C LYS A 147 32.09 -59.85 -5.00
N TYR A 148 32.28 -59.07 -3.93
CA TYR A 148 32.82 -59.49 -2.64
C TYR A 148 31.79 -59.37 -1.51
N ASP A 149 30.51 -59.16 -1.85
CA ASP A 149 29.41 -59.03 -0.90
C ASP A 149 29.21 -60.32 -0.09
N GLY A 150 29.14 -60.20 1.24
CA GLY A 150 29.06 -61.33 2.19
C GLY A 150 30.38 -61.71 2.90
N ILE A 151 31.52 -61.07 2.58
CA ILE A 151 32.79 -61.25 3.31
C ILE A 151 32.85 -60.21 4.44
N SER A 152 32.68 -60.63 5.71
CA SER A 152 32.70 -59.71 6.85
C SER A 152 34.07 -59.03 7.02
N GLY A 153 34.08 -57.74 7.40
CA GLY A 153 35.22 -56.82 7.34
C GLY A 153 36.52 -57.21 8.06
N TRP A 154 36.55 -58.34 8.76
CA TRP A 154 37.78 -58.91 9.32
C TRP A 154 38.57 -59.77 8.31
N PHE A 155 37.92 -60.32 7.27
CA PHE A 155 38.54 -61.19 6.24
C PHE A 155 38.78 -60.49 4.89
N ALA A 156 38.53 -59.18 4.79
CA ALA A 156 38.79 -58.40 3.58
C ALA A 156 40.30 -58.33 3.30
N GLY A 157 40.74 -59.05 2.25
CA GLY A 157 42.14 -59.03 1.80
C GLY A 157 42.57 -57.65 1.29
N PRO A 158 43.89 -57.41 1.08
CA PRO A 158 44.45 -56.10 0.70
C PRO A 158 43.79 -55.45 -0.51
N LYS A 159 43.33 -56.28 -1.45
CA LYS A 159 42.64 -55.86 -2.68
C LYS A 159 41.26 -55.23 -2.40
N VAL A 160 40.49 -55.77 -1.47
CA VAL A 160 39.17 -55.23 -1.10
C VAL A 160 39.34 -53.88 -0.39
N ARG A 161 40.27 -53.77 0.55
CA ARG A 161 40.57 -52.51 1.25
C ARG A 161 41.05 -51.40 0.31
N MET A 162 41.82 -51.76 -0.72
CA MET A 162 42.25 -50.83 -1.77
C MET A 162 41.06 -50.33 -2.59
N LEU A 163 40.18 -51.24 -3.03
CA LEU A 163 38.95 -50.90 -3.76
C LEU A 163 37.98 -50.06 -2.93
N GLU A 164 37.84 -50.34 -1.63
CA GLU A 164 37.03 -49.53 -0.70
C GLU A 164 37.60 -48.11 -0.57
N LYS A 165 38.93 -47.98 -0.49
CA LYS A 165 39.61 -46.68 -0.43
C LYS A 165 39.43 -45.89 -1.72
N GLU A 166 39.57 -46.53 -2.87
CA GLU A 166 39.36 -45.91 -4.19
C GLU A 166 37.89 -45.54 -4.41
N TYR A 167 36.96 -46.41 -4.03
CA TYR A 167 35.52 -46.15 -4.04
C TYR A 167 35.18 -44.93 -3.19
N LYS A 168 35.68 -44.89 -1.94
CA LYS A 168 35.48 -43.74 -1.05
C LYS A 168 36.04 -42.45 -1.65
N LYS A 169 37.25 -42.50 -2.22
CA LYS A 169 37.88 -41.34 -2.88
C LYS A 169 37.08 -40.85 -4.09
N SER A 170 36.60 -41.76 -4.94
CA SER A 170 35.77 -41.42 -6.11
C SER A 170 34.40 -40.88 -5.69
N LEU A 171 33.79 -41.46 -4.65
CA LEU A 171 32.55 -40.99 -4.05
C LEU A 171 32.68 -39.59 -3.44
N ASP A 172 33.77 -39.33 -2.70
CA ASP A 172 34.05 -38.01 -2.12
C ASP A 172 34.29 -36.96 -3.23
N ARG A 173 34.99 -37.32 -4.30
CA ARG A 173 35.16 -36.48 -5.50
C ARG A 173 33.84 -36.18 -6.20
N LEU A 174 32.98 -37.19 -6.37
CA LEU A 174 31.64 -37.02 -6.96
C LEU A 174 30.79 -36.08 -6.11
N LYS A 175 30.82 -36.21 -4.78
CA LYS A 175 30.12 -35.31 -3.86
C LYS A 175 30.62 -33.87 -3.98
N GLN A 176 31.95 -33.67 -4.06
CA GLN A 176 32.54 -32.34 -4.23
C GLN A 176 32.11 -31.69 -5.55
N LEU A 177 32.26 -32.40 -6.67
CA LEU A 177 31.86 -31.87 -7.99
C LEU A 177 30.35 -31.59 -8.07
N THR A 178 29.53 -32.41 -7.41
CA THR A 178 28.07 -32.18 -7.34
C THR A 178 27.75 -30.94 -6.50
N ALA A 179 28.45 -30.71 -5.39
CA ALA A 179 28.30 -29.49 -4.61
C ALA A 179 28.79 -28.24 -5.37
N GLU A 180 29.87 -28.36 -6.15
CA GLU A 180 30.38 -27.28 -6.99
C GLU A 180 29.38 -26.87 -8.07
N ILE A 181 28.79 -27.81 -8.82
CA ILE A 181 27.77 -27.47 -9.84
C ILE A 181 26.48 -26.92 -9.21
N GLU A 182 26.11 -27.38 -8.02
CA GLU A 182 24.99 -26.80 -7.27
C GLU A 182 25.27 -25.36 -6.82
N ASN A 183 26.51 -25.04 -6.44
CA ASN A 183 26.91 -23.68 -6.10
C ASN A 183 26.86 -22.76 -7.33
N VAL A 184 27.41 -23.18 -8.47
CA VAL A 184 27.34 -22.42 -9.74
C VAL A 184 25.87 -22.12 -10.11
N ARG A 185 24.98 -23.11 -9.97
CA ARG A 185 23.54 -22.93 -10.24
C ARG A 185 22.85 -22.02 -9.22
N LYS A 186 23.26 -22.08 -7.94
CA LYS A 186 22.75 -21.17 -6.89
C LYS A 186 23.19 -19.74 -7.15
N GLU A 187 24.44 -19.52 -7.55
CA GLU A 187 24.97 -18.23 -7.97
C GLU A 187 24.20 -17.69 -9.16
N TRP A 188 24.04 -18.49 -10.23
CA TRP A 188 23.24 -18.08 -11.39
C TRP A 188 21.79 -17.71 -11.04
N LYS A 189 21.12 -18.50 -10.19
CA LYS A 189 19.75 -18.21 -9.74
C LYS A 189 19.68 -16.94 -8.89
N LYS A 190 20.69 -16.73 -8.03
CA LYS A 190 20.80 -15.52 -7.20
C LYS A 190 21.00 -14.29 -8.09
N ASP A 191 21.93 -14.34 -9.02
CA ASP A 191 22.22 -13.25 -9.94
C ASP A 191 21.00 -12.93 -10.80
N LEU A 192 20.29 -13.94 -11.31
CA LEU A 192 19.03 -13.74 -12.04
C LEU A 192 17.99 -13.00 -11.18
N THR A 193 17.83 -13.41 -9.92
CA THR A 193 16.83 -12.85 -9.00
C THR A 193 17.19 -11.42 -8.59
N ASP A 194 18.43 -11.19 -8.17
CA ASP A 194 18.94 -9.88 -7.75
C ASP A 194 18.92 -8.88 -8.90
N ASN A 195 19.20 -9.34 -10.13
CA ASN A 195 19.11 -8.51 -11.32
C ASN A 195 17.66 -8.24 -11.74
N GLN A 196 16.76 -9.22 -11.63
CA GLN A 196 15.34 -8.99 -11.90
C GLN A 196 14.75 -7.98 -10.92
N LEU A 197 15.08 -8.07 -9.63
CA LEU A 197 14.68 -7.10 -8.61
C LEU A 197 15.22 -5.70 -8.94
N ALA A 198 16.52 -5.58 -9.22
CA ALA A 198 17.12 -4.29 -9.55
C ALA A 198 16.57 -3.67 -10.84
N CYS A 199 16.36 -4.47 -11.90
CA CYS A 199 15.74 -4.01 -13.14
C CYS A 199 14.30 -3.57 -12.91
N ASN A 200 13.54 -4.29 -12.07
CA ASN A 200 12.19 -3.90 -11.69
C ASN A 200 12.19 -2.57 -10.93
N GLU A 201 13.10 -2.37 -9.96
CA GLU A 201 13.23 -1.11 -9.21
C GLU A 201 13.58 0.07 -10.13
N ILE A 202 14.58 -0.09 -11.00
CA ILE A 202 14.98 0.90 -12.01
C ILE A 202 13.78 1.25 -12.91
N THR A 203 13.05 0.24 -13.38
CA THR A 203 11.90 0.40 -14.27
C THR A 203 10.75 1.11 -13.57
N GLN A 204 10.43 0.75 -12.32
CA GLN A 204 9.40 1.42 -11.52
C GLN A 204 9.76 2.88 -11.25
N ARG A 205 11.02 3.17 -10.89
CA ARG A 205 11.46 4.54 -10.66
C ARG A 205 11.43 5.37 -11.93
N TRP A 206 11.87 4.82 -13.06
CA TRP A 206 11.77 5.49 -14.36
C TRP A 206 10.33 5.81 -14.74
N MET A 207 9.40 4.86 -14.60
CA MET A 207 7.97 5.11 -14.85
C MET A 207 7.39 6.20 -13.94
N THR A 208 7.84 6.24 -12.67
CA THR A 208 7.41 7.25 -11.71
C THR A 208 7.88 8.63 -12.13
N ILE A 209 9.16 8.77 -12.49
CA ILE A 209 9.73 10.02 -12.99
C ILE A 209 9.00 10.49 -14.25
N GLN A 210 8.71 9.60 -15.22
CA GLN A 210 7.99 9.98 -16.43
C GLN A 210 6.58 10.52 -16.13
N LYS A 211 5.86 9.91 -15.19
CA LYS A 211 4.55 10.41 -14.74
C LYS A 211 4.67 11.79 -14.08
N GLU A 212 5.65 11.98 -13.22
CA GLU A 212 5.90 13.27 -12.55
C GLU A 212 6.27 14.36 -13.57
N VAL A 213 7.16 14.06 -14.52
CA VAL A 213 7.54 14.97 -15.61
C VAL A 213 6.34 15.34 -16.47
N ALA A 214 5.53 14.37 -16.90
CA ALA A 214 4.34 14.63 -17.69
C ALA A 214 3.34 15.51 -16.92
N SER A 215 3.10 15.23 -15.64
CA SER A 215 2.23 16.03 -14.78
C SER A 215 2.72 17.48 -14.66
N LEU A 216 4.02 17.68 -14.39
CA LEU A 216 4.62 19.00 -14.27
C LEU A 216 4.62 19.78 -15.59
N LEU A 217 4.83 19.11 -16.73
CA LEU A 217 4.73 19.73 -18.05
C LEU A 217 3.30 20.15 -18.39
N MET A 218 2.31 19.30 -18.08
CA MET A 218 0.90 19.65 -18.24
C MET A 218 0.52 20.86 -17.39
N GLU A 219 0.90 20.86 -16.11
CA GLU A 219 0.65 21.98 -15.19
C GLU A 219 1.34 23.27 -15.66
N LYS A 220 2.61 23.17 -16.09
CA LYS A 220 3.34 24.31 -16.66
C LYS A 220 2.63 24.85 -17.90
N SER A 221 2.21 23.98 -18.82
CA SER A 221 1.50 24.36 -20.04
C SER A 221 0.17 25.04 -19.74
N GLU A 222 -0.59 24.53 -18.77
CA GLU A 222 -1.85 25.12 -18.33
C GLU A 222 -1.64 26.53 -17.76
N ILE A 223 -0.65 26.69 -16.85
CA ILE A 223 -0.34 27.99 -16.27
C ILE A 223 0.15 28.97 -17.33
N GLN A 224 1.03 28.56 -18.24
CA GLN A 224 1.57 29.44 -19.27
C GLN A 224 0.53 29.83 -20.33
N GLY A 225 -0.34 28.89 -20.73
CA GLY A 225 -1.39 29.14 -21.72
C GLY A 225 -2.51 30.04 -21.21
N ASN A 226 -2.81 29.98 -19.90
CA ASN A 226 -3.95 30.65 -19.29
C ASN A 226 -3.56 31.66 -18.19
N PHE A 227 -2.30 32.13 -18.17
CA PHE A 227 -1.70 32.88 -17.05
C PHE A 227 -2.58 34.02 -16.54
N ASP A 228 -2.94 34.97 -17.40
CA ASP A 228 -3.72 36.16 -17.00
C ASP A 228 -5.10 35.79 -16.45
N SER A 229 -5.74 34.78 -17.03
CA SER A 229 -7.05 34.30 -16.59
C SER A 229 -6.97 33.60 -15.24
N LEU A 230 -5.97 32.73 -15.05
CA LEU A 230 -5.73 32.02 -13.79
C LEU A 230 -5.38 32.98 -12.65
N VAL A 231 -4.52 33.97 -12.92
CA VAL A 231 -4.19 35.04 -11.97
C VAL A 231 -5.45 35.81 -11.59
N LEU A 232 -6.25 36.24 -12.57
CA LEU A 232 -7.49 36.98 -12.29
C LEU A 232 -8.45 36.14 -11.46
N MET A 233 -8.69 34.87 -11.84
CA MET A 233 -9.56 33.96 -11.08
C MET A 233 -9.07 33.74 -9.65
N ALA A 234 -7.76 33.57 -9.45
CA ALA A 234 -7.18 33.46 -8.11
C ALA A 234 -7.38 34.75 -7.30
N ALA A 235 -7.23 35.91 -7.94
CA ALA A 235 -7.43 37.21 -7.31
C ALA A 235 -8.89 37.50 -6.91
N LEU A 236 -9.86 36.77 -7.48
CA LEU A 236 -11.25 36.88 -7.08
C LEU A 236 -11.53 36.25 -5.71
N GLY A 237 -10.66 35.38 -5.18
CA GLY A 237 -10.88 34.70 -3.90
C GLY A 237 -11.18 35.67 -2.75
N PRO A 238 -10.26 36.59 -2.40
CA PRO A 238 -10.50 37.60 -1.37
C PRO A 238 -11.66 38.54 -1.68
N ALA A 239 -11.93 38.78 -2.98
CA ALA A 239 -13.04 39.61 -3.43
C ALA A 239 -14.41 38.94 -3.17
N ILE A 240 -14.50 37.62 -3.39
CA ILE A 240 -15.69 36.80 -3.08
C ILE A 240 -15.97 36.87 -1.59
N GLU A 241 -14.95 36.64 -0.75
CA GLU A 241 -15.10 36.67 0.71
C GLU A 241 -15.49 38.06 1.23
N SER A 242 -14.90 39.12 0.66
CA SER A 242 -15.07 40.47 1.17
C SER A 242 -16.29 41.20 0.61
N PHE A 243 -16.84 40.79 -0.54
CA PHE A 243 -17.90 41.54 -1.23
C PHE A 243 -19.16 40.76 -1.58
N SER A 244 -19.21 39.44 -1.32
CA SER A 244 -20.47 38.69 -1.48
C SER A 244 -21.57 39.28 -0.59
N GLY A 245 -22.74 39.54 -1.18
CA GLY A 245 -23.90 40.14 -0.54
C GLY A 245 -23.81 41.64 -0.29
N LYS A 246 -22.73 42.33 -0.70
CA LYS A 246 -22.58 43.77 -0.48
C LYS A 246 -23.35 44.61 -1.51
N PRO A 247 -23.94 45.77 -1.10
CA PRO A 247 -24.54 46.71 -2.02
C PRO A 247 -23.54 47.22 -3.07
N GLY A 248 -24.00 47.44 -4.30
CA GLY A 248 -23.18 48.00 -5.39
C GLY A 248 -22.39 46.97 -6.20
N ILE A 249 -22.36 45.69 -5.78
CA ILE A 249 -21.88 44.60 -6.63
C ILE A 249 -22.96 44.24 -7.65
N PRO A 250 -22.64 44.15 -8.95
CA PRO A 250 -23.58 43.69 -9.96
C PRO A 250 -24.19 42.33 -9.59
N LYS A 251 -25.50 42.20 -9.74
CA LYS A 251 -26.25 40.99 -9.36
C LYS A 251 -25.64 39.71 -9.95
N GLU A 252 -25.19 39.75 -11.19
CA GLU A 252 -24.55 38.61 -11.86
C GLU A 252 -23.28 38.13 -11.15
N LEU A 253 -22.44 39.06 -10.66
CA LEU A 253 -21.25 38.71 -9.88
C LEU A 253 -21.64 38.22 -8.49
N ASP A 254 -22.59 38.89 -7.84
CA ASP A 254 -23.05 38.53 -6.49
C ASP A 254 -23.67 37.12 -6.45
N ASP A 255 -24.50 36.79 -7.44
CA ASP A 255 -25.11 35.46 -7.58
C ASP A 255 -24.04 34.36 -7.76
N ASN A 256 -22.99 34.63 -8.56
CA ASN A 256 -21.86 33.70 -8.70
C ASN A 256 -21.06 33.56 -7.41
N PHE A 257 -20.77 34.67 -6.72
CA PHE A 257 -19.97 34.69 -5.49
C PHE A 257 -20.65 33.92 -4.36
N LYS A 258 -21.97 34.06 -4.20
CA LYS A 258 -22.74 33.29 -3.22
C LYS A 258 -22.67 31.79 -3.47
N VAL A 259 -22.75 31.36 -4.73
CA VAL A 259 -22.64 29.92 -5.05
C VAL A 259 -21.23 29.41 -4.81
N ILE A 260 -20.19 30.16 -5.20
CA ILE A 260 -18.79 29.76 -4.95
C ILE A 260 -18.52 29.65 -3.44
N ALA A 261 -18.98 30.61 -2.64
CA ALA A 261 -18.85 30.57 -1.19
C ALA A 261 -19.55 29.34 -0.58
N LYS A 262 -20.80 29.07 -1.00
CA LYS A 262 -21.55 27.88 -0.55
C LYS A 262 -20.86 26.57 -0.97
N ASN A 263 -20.33 26.51 -2.18
CA ASN A 263 -19.59 25.34 -2.66
C ASN A 263 -18.31 25.12 -1.86
N LYS A 264 -17.59 26.20 -1.50
CA LYS A 264 -16.39 26.14 -0.64
C LYS A 264 -16.74 25.58 0.74
N GLU A 265 -17.78 26.11 1.39
CA GLU A 265 -18.26 25.59 2.68
C GLU A 265 -18.59 24.09 2.62
N LYS A 266 -19.31 23.66 1.57
CA LYS A 266 -19.63 22.25 1.38
C LYS A 266 -18.39 21.40 1.10
N ALA A 267 -17.45 21.91 0.30
CA ALA A 267 -16.20 21.23 -0.02
C ALA A 267 -15.32 21.04 1.23
N ASP A 268 -15.21 22.04 2.09
CA ASP A 268 -14.45 21.94 3.35
C ASP A 268 -15.01 20.83 4.25
N LEU A 269 -16.34 20.71 4.33
CA LEU A 269 -17.00 19.65 5.09
C LEU A 269 -16.78 18.26 4.48
N LEU A 270 -16.84 18.14 3.14
CA LEU A 270 -16.53 16.89 2.45
C LEU A 270 -15.07 16.47 2.68
N VAL A 271 -14.11 17.41 2.61
CA VAL A 271 -12.69 17.15 2.88
C VAL A 271 -12.45 16.71 4.33
N GLU A 272 -13.12 17.34 5.30
CA GLU A 272 -13.07 16.90 6.69
C GLU A 272 -13.62 15.47 6.84
N GLY A 273 -14.74 15.17 6.19
CA GLY A 273 -15.34 13.84 6.15
C GLY A 273 -14.41 12.79 5.54
N LEU A 274 -13.79 13.07 4.40
CA LEU A 274 -12.80 12.21 3.75
C LEU A 274 -11.62 11.88 4.69
N LYS A 275 -11.10 12.87 5.42
CA LYS A 275 -10.02 12.64 6.40
C LYS A 275 -10.46 11.69 7.51
N LYS A 276 -11.68 11.85 8.03
CA LYS A 276 -12.24 10.96 9.05
C LYS A 276 -12.42 9.54 8.52
N MET A 277 -12.96 9.38 7.31
CA MET A 277 -13.14 8.05 6.68
C MET A 277 -11.80 7.35 6.47
N SER A 278 -10.79 8.04 5.90
CA SER A 278 -9.45 7.47 5.73
C SER A 278 -8.83 6.99 7.04
N SER A 279 -9.01 7.76 8.13
CA SER A 279 -8.54 7.34 9.46
C SER A 279 -9.24 6.09 9.95
N ILE A 280 -10.58 6.01 9.80
CA ILE A 280 -11.36 4.85 10.22
C ILE A 280 -11.00 3.62 9.38
N LEU A 281 -10.93 3.75 8.06
CA LEU A 281 -10.54 2.67 7.15
C LEU A 281 -9.16 2.10 7.51
N GLY A 282 -8.20 2.97 7.84
CA GLY A 282 -6.88 2.55 8.33
C GLY A 282 -6.97 1.73 9.62
N SER A 283 -7.75 2.17 10.61
CA SER A 283 -7.97 1.43 11.85
C SER A 283 -8.69 0.10 11.63
N LEU A 284 -9.73 0.08 10.80
CA LEU A 284 -10.50 -1.13 10.47
C LEU A 284 -9.63 -2.19 9.78
N ASN A 285 -8.74 -1.78 8.87
CA ASN A 285 -7.78 -2.68 8.25
C ASN A 285 -6.85 -3.31 9.30
N GLY A 286 -6.26 -2.51 10.19
CA GLY A 286 -5.40 -3.02 11.26
C GLY A 286 -6.14 -3.98 12.20
N ILE A 287 -7.39 -3.68 12.58
CA ILE A 287 -8.22 -4.56 13.39
C ILE A 287 -8.52 -5.86 12.65
N SER A 288 -8.89 -5.79 11.35
CA SER A 288 -9.17 -6.96 10.52
C SER A 288 -7.94 -7.88 10.39
N GLU A 289 -6.74 -7.32 10.20
CA GLU A 289 -5.49 -8.08 10.19
C GLU A 289 -5.23 -8.76 11.54
N GLY A 290 -5.42 -8.04 12.64
CA GLY A 290 -5.30 -8.62 13.98
C GLY A 290 -6.32 -9.73 14.25
N LEU A 291 -7.57 -9.58 13.84
CA LEU A 291 -8.60 -10.62 13.94
C LEU A 291 -8.24 -11.85 13.10
N SER A 292 -7.66 -11.66 11.91
CA SER A 292 -7.15 -12.77 11.09
C SER A 292 -6.07 -13.58 11.82
N ASN A 293 -5.15 -12.90 12.50
CA ASN A 293 -4.13 -13.55 13.32
C ASN A 293 -4.71 -14.29 14.53
N ILE A 294 -5.68 -13.68 15.23
CA ILE A 294 -6.43 -14.33 16.32
C ILE A 294 -7.15 -15.59 15.79
N ARG A 295 -7.86 -15.48 14.67
CA ARG A 295 -8.57 -16.59 14.05
C ARG A 295 -7.64 -17.74 13.72
N ASN A 296 -6.48 -17.45 13.12
CA ASN A 296 -5.47 -18.45 12.79
C ASN A 296 -4.90 -19.11 14.06
N THR A 297 -4.76 -18.36 15.15
CA THR A 297 -4.37 -18.90 16.45
C THR A 297 -5.41 -19.88 16.99
N PHE A 298 -6.70 -19.51 17.00
CA PHE A 298 -7.76 -20.42 17.41
C PHE A 298 -7.87 -21.66 16.52
N LYS A 299 -7.67 -21.50 15.21
CA LYS A 299 -7.64 -22.63 14.28
C LYS A 299 -6.48 -23.59 14.58
N GLY A 300 -5.28 -23.06 14.82
CA GLY A 300 -4.13 -23.88 15.22
C GLY A 300 -4.38 -24.65 16.51
N LEU A 301 -5.02 -24.02 17.51
CA LEU A 301 -5.43 -24.71 18.74
C LEU A 301 -6.47 -25.79 18.48
N LEU A 302 -7.45 -25.53 17.60
CA LEU A 302 -8.46 -26.52 17.25
C LEU A 302 -7.86 -27.73 16.54
N ASP A 303 -6.93 -27.48 15.61
CA ASP A 303 -6.22 -28.53 14.88
C ASP A 303 -5.40 -29.40 15.85
N GLU A 304 -4.66 -28.78 16.78
CA GLU A 304 -3.90 -29.47 17.82
C GLU A 304 -4.81 -30.35 18.72
N GLN A 305 -5.94 -29.79 19.17
CA GLN A 305 -6.93 -30.52 19.96
C GLN A 305 -7.50 -31.74 19.22
N ASN A 306 -7.73 -31.61 17.91
CA ASN A 306 -8.26 -32.69 17.09
C ASN A 306 -7.21 -33.77 16.81
N MET A 307 -5.93 -33.41 16.74
CA MET A 307 -4.82 -34.34 16.54
C MET A 307 -4.51 -35.17 17.79
N HIS A 308 -4.73 -34.63 18.99
CA HIS A 308 -4.39 -35.27 20.25
C HIS A 308 -5.64 -35.60 21.09
N GLN A 309 -6.10 -36.85 21.02
CA GLN A 309 -7.27 -37.34 21.79
C GLN A 309 -7.15 -37.17 23.32
N ALA A 310 -5.93 -37.01 23.83
CA ALA A 310 -5.66 -36.81 25.26
C ALA A 310 -5.87 -35.36 25.73
N LEU A 311 -5.94 -34.38 24.82
CA LEU A 311 -6.15 -32.98 25.18
C LEU A 311 -7.61 -32.72 25.54
N LYS A 312 -7.82 -31.98 26.63
CA LYS A 312 -9.16 -31.53 27.02
C LYS A 312 -9.69 -30.52 26.02
N LYS A 313 -11.00 -30.53 25.80
CA LYS A 313 -11.65 -29.48 24.99
C LYS A 313 -11.46 -28.11 25.64
N LEU A 314 -11.00 -27.13 24.85
CA LEU A 314 -10.86 -25.75 25.32
C LEU A 314 -12.18 -24.99 25.22
N GLU A 315 -12.46 -24.20 26.25
CA GLU A 315 -13.49 -23.17 26.27
C GLU A 315 -12.80 -21.81 26.39
N ILE A 316 -13.10 -20.90 25.47
CA ILE A 316 -12.60 -19.52 25.47
C ILE A 316 -13.65 -18.63 26.11
N ALA A 317 -13.26 -17.92 27.17
CA ALA A 317 -14.10 -16.90 27.79
C ALA A 317 -13.87 -15.56 27.08
N ILE A 318 -14.79 -15.16 26.19
CA ILE A 318 -14.74 -13.86 25.52
C ILE A 318 -15.28 -12.77 26.47
N PRO A 319 -14.48 -11.73 26.80
CA PRO A 319 -14.92 -10.63 27.67
C PRO A 319 -16.04 -9.79 27.05
N ASP A 320 -16.91 -9.26 27.90
CA ASP A 320 -18.07 -8.47 27.46
C ASP A 320 -17.64 -7.15 26.80
N ASP A 321 -16.52 -6.57 27.23
CA ASP A 321 -15.95 -5.37 26.60
C ASP A 321 -15.46 -5.64 25.17
N THR A 322 -14.92 -6.82 24.88
CA THR A 322 -14.61 -7.25 23.50
C THR A 322 -15.88 -7.37 22.66
N ILE A 323 -16.96 -7.93 23.21
CA ILE A 323 -18.24 -8.05 22.49
C ILE A 323 -18.82 -6.65 22.19
N LYS A 324 -18.81 -5.76 23.19
CA LYS A 324 -19.26 -4.38 23.05
C LYS A 324 -18.41 -3.58 22.08
N PHE A 325 -17.11 -3.86 22.02
CA PHE A 325 -16.21 -3.27 21.03
C PHE A 325 -16.65 -3.64 19.60
N HIS A 326 -17.03 -4.89 19.35
CA HIS A 326 -17.42 -5.32 18.01
C HIS A 326 -18.90 -5.07 17.65
N SER A 327 -19.77 -4.80 18.63
CA SER A 327 -21.21 -4.60 18.36
C SER A 327 -21.51 -3.32 17.57
N ALA A 328 -20.61 -2.34 17.58
CA ALA A 328 -20.85 -1.03 16.96
C ALA A 328 -20.78 -1.03 15.42
N TRP A 329 -20.11 -2.01 14.80
CA TRP A 329 -19.80 -1.97 13.37
C TRP A 329 -21.03 -1.97 12.47
N LYS A 330 -22.00 -2.85 12.74
CA LYS A 330 -23.24 -2.95 11.96
C LYS A 330 -24.07 -1.67 12.02
N ASP A 331 -24.20 -1.10 13.21
CA ASP A 331 -25.01 0.10 13.43
C ASP A 331 -24.42 1.30 12.68
N VAL A 332 -23.09 1.43 12.66
CA VAL A 332 -22.43 2.48 11.87
C VAL A 332 -22.57 2.20 10.38
N ALA A 333 -22.36 0.95 9.94
CA ALA A 333 -22.51 0.58 8.52
C ALA A 333 -23.89 1.00 7.97
N LEU A 334 -24.96 0.75 8.73
CA LEU A 334 -26.32 1.17 8.36
C LEU A 334 -26.50 2.68 8.26
N LYS A 335 -25.78 3.45 9.09
CA LYS A 335 -25.85 4.93 9.08
C LYS A 335 -25.07 5.53 7.92
N VAL A 336 -23.97 4.91 7.50
CA VAL A 336 -23.13 5.41 6.41
C VAL A 336 -23.57 4.97 5.02
N LYS A 337 -24.51 4.02 4.95
CA LYS A 337 -25.03 3.43 3.71
C LYS A 337 -25.75 4.40 2.77
N ASP A 338 -26.40 5.44 3.29
CA ASP A 338 -27.08 6.43 2.44
C ASP A 338 -26.08 7.51 2.00
N GLU A 339 -25.19 7.15 1.09
CA GLU A 339 -24.14 8.02 0.57
C GLU A 339 -24.69 9.31 -0.03
N LYS A 340 -25.87 9.24 -0.66
CA LYS A 340 -26.51 10.41 -1.26
C LYS A 340 -26.89 11.42 -0.18
N LYS A 341 -27.51 10.97 0.91
CA LYS A 341 -27.82 11.83 2.05
C LYS A 341 -26.55 12.39 2.69
N LEU A 342 -25.49 11.59 2.83
CA LEU A 342 -24.20 12.07 3.33
C LEU A 342 -23.58 13.14 2.43
N CYS A 343 -23.69 13.00 1.10
CA CYS A 343 -23.24 14.04 0.17
C CYS A 343 -24.09 15.32 0.26
N GLU A 344 -25.37 15.22 0.59
CA GLU A 344 -26.25 16.38 0.81
C GLU A 344 -25.88 17.11 2.11
N ASN A 345 -25.60 16.35 3.18
CA ASN A 345 -25.20 16.87 4.50
C ASN A 345 -23.95 16.16 5.03
N PRO A 346 -22.73 16.58 4.64
CA PRO A 346 -21.49 15.89 5.03
C PRO A 346 -21.22 15.84 6.53
N LYS A 347 -21.89 16.70 7.32
CA LYS A 347 -21.82 16.67 8.79
C LYS A 347 -22.48 15.43 9.38
N ASP A 348 -23.48 14.85 8.72
CA ASP A 348 -24.18 13.64 9.17
C ASP A 348 -23.22 12.45 9.28
N LEU A 349 -22.16 12.43 8.46
CA LEU A 349 -21.09 11.44 8.56
C LEU A 349 -20.37 11.54 9.91
N ALA A 350 -19.99 12.74 10.32
CA ALA A 350 -19.30 12.96 11.58
C ALA A 350 -20.14 12.44 12.75
N GLU A 351 -21.44 12.76 12.78
CA GLU A 351 -22.37 12.26 13.79
C GLU A 351 -22.51 10.74 13.76
N SER A 352 -22.47 10.14 12.57
CA SER A 352 -22.60 8.69 12.39
C SER A 352 -21.40 7.91 12.91
N VAL A 353 -20.20 8.49 12.86
CA VAL A 353 -18.94 7.81 13.21
C VAL A 353 -18.28 8.30 14.50
N ASP A 354 -18.69 9.43 15.08
CA ASP A 354 -18.06 10.02 16.26
C ASP A 354 -18.06 9.07 17.46
N GLY A 355 -19.14 8.30 17.62
CA GLY A 355 -19.26 7.28 18.65
C GLY A 355 -18.20 6.17 18.55
N ILE A 356 -17.90 5.68 17.34
CA ILE A 356 -16.87 4.64 17.18
C ILE A 356 -15.46 5.21 17.30
N ILE A 357 -15.22 6.45 16.86
CA ILE A 357 -13.91 7.10 17.01
C ILE A 357 -13.58 7.28 18.49
N LYS A 358 -14.52 7.83 19.27
CA LYS A 358 -14.28 8.18 20.68
C LYS A 358 -14.20 6.98 21.62
N ASN A 359 -14.87 5.89 21.28
CA ASN A 359 -14.99 4.74 22.18
C ASN A 359 -14.16 3.53 21.71
N ASN A 360 -14.28 3.15 20.43
CA ASN A 360 -13.72 1.90 19.91
C ASN A 360 -12.34 2.15 19.30
N LEU A 361 -12.20 3.11 18.39
CA LEU A 361 -10.97 3.34 17.63
C LEU A 361 -9.92 4.18 18.38
N THR A 362 -9.97 4.17 19.71
CA THR A 362 -8.91 4.75 20.56
C THR A 362 -7.77 3.74 20.69
N GLU A 363 -6.54 4.22 20.91
CA GLU A 363 -5.40 3.34 21.17
C GLU A 363 -5.66 2.38 22.33
N SER A 364 -6.23 2.89 23.43
CA SER A 364 -6.62 2.08 24.59
C SER A 364 -7.73 1.08 24.28
N GLY A 365 -8.72 1.46 23.48
CA GLY A 365 -9.83 0.58 23.10
C GLY A 365 -9.36 -0.59 22.23
N ILE A 366 -8.57 -0.29 21.19
CA ILE A 366 -8.02 -1.31 20.29
C ILE A 366 -7.06 -2.24 21.05
N LYS A 367 -6.12 -1.67 21.82
CA LYS A 367 -5.15 -2.44 22.59
C LYS A 367 -5.85 -3.31 23.64
N GLY A 368 -6.79 -2.75 24.40
CA GLY A 368 -7.56 -3.48 25.41
C GLY A 368 -8.29 -4.67 24.80
N MET A 369 -8.96 -4.49 23.65
CA MET A 369 -9.63 -5.58 22.94
C MET A 369 -8.66 -6.73 22.59
N PHE A 370 -7.48 -6.43 22.06
CA PHE A 370 -6.49 -7.47 21.72
C PHE A 370 -5.89 -8.14 22.97
N GLU A 371 -5.61 -7.37 24.02
CA GLU A 371 -5.10 -7.90 25.30
C GLU A 371 -6.11 -8.82 26.00
N ASP A 372 -7.39 -8.45 25.96
CA ASP A 372 -8.50 -9.25 26.48
C ASP A 372 -8.59 -10.62 25.79
N VAL A 373 -8.54 -10.64 24.45
CA VAL A 373 -8.56 -11.90 23.68
C VAL A 373 -7.29 -12.73 23.95
N ALA A 374 -6.12 -12.09 24.01
CA ALA A 374 -4.86 -12.78 24.31
C ALA A 374 -4.86 -13.39 25.73
N GLY A 375 -5.37 -12.67 26.71
CA GLY A 375 -5.57 -13.16 28.08
C GLY A 375 -6.49 -14.38 28.10
N SER A 376 -7.60 -14.32 27.37
CA SER A 376 -8.56 -15.42 27.23
C SER A 376 -7.94 -16.68 26.64
N ILE A 377 -7.08 -16.54 25.62
CA ILE A 377 -6.32 -17.65 25.03
C ILE A 377 -5.36 -18.25 26.06
N LYS A 378 -4.62 -17.41 26.79
CA LYS A 378 -3.64 -17.84 27.79
C LYS A 378 -4.30 -18.63 28.93
N GLU A 379 -5.45 -18.17 29.41
CA GLU A 379 -6.21 -18.83 30.46
C GLU A 379 -6.76 -20.19 30.01
N ALA A 380 -7.34 -20.25 28.82
CA ALA A 380 -7.87 -21.50 28.27
C ALA A 380 -6.77 -22.56 28.09
N THR A 381 -5.65 -22.17 27.47
CA THR A 381 -4.52 -23.07 27.18
C THR A 381 -3.73 -23.50 28.41
N ALA A 382 -3.89 -22.84 29.57
CA ALA A 382 -3.29 -23.28 30.83
C ALA A 382 -3.74 -24.69 31.24
N SER A 383 -4.95 -25.10 30.84
CA SER A 383 -5.50 -26.44 31.10
C SER A 383 -4.76 -27.58 30.38
N TRP A 384 -3.93 -27.25 29.38
CA TRP A 384 -3.10 -28.20 28.63
C TRP A 384 -1.67 -28.30 29.14
N LYS A 385 -1.23 -27.38 30.01
CA LYS A 385 0.12 -27.41 30.62
C LYS A 385 0.22 -28.32 31.85
N GLY A 386 -0.66 -29.31 31.94
CA GLY A 386 -0.73 -30.28 33.04
C GLY A 386 0.25 -31.42 32.87
#